data_AF-A0AAN8GAQ9-F1
#
_entry.id   AF-A0AAN8GAQ9-F1
#
_cell.length_a   1.000
_cell.length_b   1.000
_cell.length_c   1.000
_cell.angle_alpha   90.00
_cell.angle_beta   90.00
_cell.angle_gamma   90.00
#
_symmetry.space_group_name_H-M   'P 1'
#
loop_
_entity.id
_entity.type
_entity.pdbx_description
1 polymer ?
#
loop_
_entity_poly.entity_id
_entity_poly.type
_entity_poly.pdbx_seq_one_letter_code
_entity_poly.pdbx_strand_id
1 'polypeptide(L)'
;MRCVLLFLVLSTFVICGDVHIQKVVEDLTGWSEADVKIMDKTAEEFTDQKTKQLDKAKYDERLKNQHKAIWEKTLKFRETLKKVSNENKAALGFIDSVLSYAVMTRYGHMKEDEASKRVVQDFGKLADNVKVYLVGTFPALKQFMPVAKKI
;
A
#
# COMPACT_ATOMS: atom_id res chain seq x y z
N MET A 1 2.70 -15.65 7.23
CA MET A 1 2.38 -14.30 6.71
C MET A 1 3.59 -13.40 6.99
N ARG A 2 4.50 -13.28 6.04
CA ARG A 2 5.76 -12.52 6.20
C ARG A 2 5.56 -11.08 5.71
N CYS A 3 5.63 -10.14 6.64
CA CYS A 3 6.33 -8.85 6.53
C CYS A 3 5.97 -7.81 5.45
N VAL A 4 4.82 -7.81 4.77
CA VAL A 4 4.54 -6.72 3.79
C VAL A 4 4.38 -5.34 4.47
N LEU A 5 3.76 -5.28 5.65
CA LEU A 5 3.63 -4.03 6.44
C LEU A 5 4.95 -3.48 6.98
N LEU A 6 6.01 -4.30 7.06
CA LEU A 6 7.32 -3.91 7.58
C LEU A 6 8.22 -3.29 6.50
N PHE A 7 7.96 -3.60 5.23
CA PHE A 7 8.74 -3.10 4.09
C PHE A 7 8.30 -1.72 3.59
N LEU A 8 7.18 -1.20 4.07
CA LEU A 8 6.65 0.10 3.64
C LEU A 8 7.45 1.29 4.20
N VAL A 9 8.34 1.09 5.17
CA VAL A 9 8.73 2.16 6.10
C VAL A 9 10.23 2.47 6.17
N LEU A 10 11.06 2.05 5.20
CA LEU A 10 12.52 2.30 5.27
C LEU A 10 13.07 3.21 4.18
N SER A 11 12.93 4.50 4.40
CA SER A 11 13.89 5.57 4.11
C SER A 11 14.21 6.08 2.70
N THR A 12 13.86 7.37 2.58
CA THR A 12 14.51 8.53 1.91
C THR A 12 14.70 8.63 0.40
N PHE A 13 14.31 9.84 -0.04
CA PHE A 13 14.51 10.59 -1.29
C PHE A 13 13.40 10.58 -2.36
N VAL A 14 13.09 11.83 -2.70
CA VAL A 14 12.14 12.42 -3.66
C VAL A 14 12.34 11.84 -5.05
N ILE A 15 11.26 11.62 -5.82
CA ILE A 15 11.16 12.01 -7.24
C ILE A 15 9.67 12.11 -7.64
N CYS A 16 9.41 13.18 -8.40
CA CYS A 16 8.20 13.62 -9.04
C CYS A 16 7.98 12.85 -10.37
N GLY A 17 6.76 12.43 -10.70
CA GLY A 17 6.39 12.10 -12.09
C GLY A 17 5.29 11.04 -12.30
N ASP A 18 4.05 11.51 -12.53
CA ASP A 18 2.90 10.80 -13.14
C ASP A 18 2.13 9.70 -12.36
N VAL A 19 1.53 10.13 -11.23
CA VAL A 19 0.15 9.96 -10.70
C VAL A 19 -0.63 8.62 -10.81
N HIS A 20 -0.11 7.50 -11.31
CA HIS A 20 -0.94 6.28 -11.44
C HIS A 20 -0.83 5.29 -10.29
N ILE A 21 0.37 4.85 -9.91
CA ILE A 21 0.50 3.87 -8.83
C ILE A 21 0.29 4.50 -7.45
N GLN A 22 0.77 5.73 -7.25
CA GLN A 22 0.60 6.47 -6.00
C GLN A 22 -0.88 6.65 -5.66
N LYS A 23 -1.70 6.98 -6.66
CA LYS A 23 -3.13 7.19 -6.45
C LYS A 23 -3.89 5.88 -6.18
N VAL A 24 -3.47 4.77 -6.79
CA VAL A 24 -4.00 3.44 -6.45
C VAL A 24 -3.66 3.08 -5.00
N VAL A 25 -2.44 3.37 -4.54
CA VAL A 25 -2.01 3.11 -3.16
C VAL A 25 -2.77 4.00 -2.18
N GLU A 26 -2.92 5.28 -2.47
CA GLU A 26 -3.73 6.20 -1.67
C GLU A 26 -5.17 5.72 -1.55
N ASP A 27 -5.77 5.23 -2.62
CA ASP A 27 -7.14 4.70 -2.60
C ASP A 27 -7.27 3.38 -1.84
N LEU A 28 -6.26 2.51 -1.89
CA LEU A 28 -6.23 1.27 -1.13
C LEU A 28 -6.05 1.51 0.38
N THR A 29 -5.20 2.45 0.73
CA THR A 29 -4.69 2.62 2.10
C THR A 29 -5.29 3.83 2.84
N GLY A 30 -5.78 4.82 2.10
CA GLY A 30 -6.17 6.14 2.58
C GLY A 30 -4.98 7.07 2.89
N TRP A 31 -3.73 6.64 2.64
CA TRP A 31 -2.53 7.42 2.94
C TRP A 31 -2.17 8.34 1.79
N SER A 32 -2.11 9.64 2.09
CA SER A 32 -1.53 10.63 1.18
C SER A 32 -0.01 10.53 1.17
N GLU A 33 0.64 11.16 0.19
CA GLU A 33 2.10 11.25 0.15
C GLU A 33 2.71 11.82 1.43
N ALA A 34 2.05 12.83 2.01
CA ALA A 34 2.47 13.45 3.26
C ALA A 34 2.37 12.48 4.44
N ASP A 35 1.30 11.68 4.49
CA ASP A 35 1.15 10.64 5.51
C ASP A 35 2.29 9.63 5.42
N VAL A 36 2.61 9.18 4.20
CA VAL A 36 3.68 8.21 3.96
C VAL A 36 5.06 8.78 4.34
N LYS A 37 5.34 10.06 4.05
CA LYS A 37 6.60 10.71 4.48
C LYS A 37 6.74 10.75 6.01
N ILE A 38 5.64 11.00 6.72
CA ILE A 38 5.64 10.99 8.19
C ILE A 38 5.88 9.58 8.73
N MET A 39 5.23 8.57 8.14
CA MET A 39 5.42 7.17 8.51
C MET A 39 6.88 6.73 8.31
N ASP A 40 7.47 7.02 7.16
CA ASP A 40 8.88 6.75 6.86
C ASP A 40 9.82 7.36 7.90
N LYS A 41 9.68 8.67 8.14
CA LYS A 41 10.51 9.37 9.12
C LYS A 41 10.34 8.76 10.51
N THR A 42 9.11 8.41 10.87
CA THR A 42 8.82 7.77 12.15
C THR A 42 9.49 6.39 12.26
N ALA A 43 9.51 5.60 11.20
CA ALA A 43 10.19 4.31 11.23
C ALA A 43 11.71 4.40 11.17
N GLU A 44 12.27 5.39 10.49
CA GLU A 44 13.71 5.67 10.55
C GLU A 44 14.18 5.89 11.99
N GLU A 45 13.41 6.65 12.79
CA GLU A 45 13.71 6.90 14.21
C GLU A 45 13.74 5.61 15.05
N PHE A 46 12.93 4.61 14.69
CA PHE A 46 12.74 3.38 15.48
C PHE A 46 13.29 2.12 14.79
N THR A 47 14.01 2.27 13.69
CA THR A 47 14.70 1.17 13.04
C THR A 47 16.11 1.07 13.58
N ASP A 48 16.43 -0.07 14.16
CA ASP A 48 17.79 -0.36 14.59
C ASP A 48 18.72 -0.42 13.38
N GLN A 49 19.77 0.41 13.37
CA GLN A 49 20.62 0.57 12.20
C GLN A 49 21.48 -0.67 11.90
N LYS A 50 21.75 -1.52 12.90
CA LYS A 50 22.57 -2.73 12.77
C LYS A 50 21.77 -3.92 12.27
N THR A 51 20.57 -4.12 12.80
CA THR A 51 19.70 -5.25 12.51
C THR A 51 18.66 -4.94 11.43
N LYS A 52 18.47 -3.67 11.09
CA LYS A 52 17.42 -3.16 10.19
C LYS A 52 16.01 -3.58 10.64
N GLN A 53 15.83 -3.85 11.93
CA GLN A 53 14.55 -4.20 12.51
C GLN A 53 13.86 -2.96 13.08
N LEU A 54 12.58 -2.79 12.73
CA LEU A 54 11.72 -1.75 13.26
C LEU A 54 11.17 -2.18 14.64
N ASP A 55 11.36 -1.33 15.65
CA ASP A 55 10.62 -1.42 16.91
C ASP A 55 9.16 -1.01 16.68
N LYS A 56 8.34 -1.99 16.33
CA LYS A 56 6.92 -1.79 15.99
C LYS A 56 6.11 -1.17 17.12
N ALA A 57 6.46 -1.48 18.38
CA ALA A 57 5.71 -0.97 19.52
C ALA A 57 5.89 0.54 19.65
N LYS A 58 7.15 1.01 19.58
CA LYS A 58 7.47 2.44 19.61
C LYS A 58 6.97 3.18 18.37
N TYR A 59 7.05 2.54 17.19
CA TYR A 59 6.49 3.09 15.95
C TYR A 59 4.98 3.32 16.06
N ASP A 60 4.22 2.29 16.46
CA ASP A 60 2.76 2.39 16.59
C ASP A 60 2.38 3.38 17.71
N GLU A 61 3.13 3.44 18.81
CA GLU A 61 2.92 4.41 19.89
C GLU A 61 3.18 5.85 19.42
N ARG A 62 4.25 6.10 18.66
CA ARG A 62 4.56 7.41 18.07
C ARG A 62 3.44 7.87 17.15
N LEU A 63 3.01 7.01 16.22
CA LEU A 63 1.91 7.34 15.32
C LEU A 63 0.62 7.63 16.10
N LYS A 64 0.29 6.82 17.10
CA LYS A 64 -0.91 7.01 17.91
C LYS A 64 -0.91 8.35 18.65
N ASN A 65 0.23 8.74 19.22
CA ASN A 65 0.33 9.91 20.09
C ASN A 65 0.54 11.22 19.31
N GLN A 66 1.28 11.20 18.18
CA GLN A 66 1.66 12.42 17.45
C GLN A 66 1.00 12.54 16.08
N HIS A 67 0.55 11.44 15.50
CA HIS A 67 -0.02 11.38 14.16
C HIS A 67 -1.31 10.55 14.12
N LYS A 68 -2.22 10.83 15.07
CA LYS A 68 -3.42 10.02 15.33
C LYS A 68 -4.24 9.70 14.07
N ALA A 69 -4.42 10.65 13.16
CA ALA A 69 -5.14 10.42 11.90
C ALA A 69 -4.45 9.36 11.01
N ILE A 70 -3.12 9.37 10.93
CA ILE A 70 -2.33 8.37 10.19
C ILE A 70 -2.46 7.00 10.85
N TRP A 71 -2.43 6.97 12.19
CA TRP A 71 -2.62 5.74 12.96
C TRP A 71 -4.00 5.12 12.74
N GLU A 72 -5.07 5.93 12.77
CA GLU A 72 -6.44 5.47 12.52
C GLU A 72 -6.61 4.92 11.09
N LYS A 73 -6.06 5.61 10.08
CA LYS A 73 -6.02 5.10 8.70
C LYS A 73 -5.30 3.75 8.62
N THR A 74 -4.16 3.63 9.29
CA THR A 74 -3.37 2.39 9.35
C THR A 74 -4.14 1.25 10.00
N LEU A 75 -4.84 1.52 11.10
CA LEU A 75 -5.67 0.53 11.79
C LEU A 75 -6.80 0.04 10.88
N LYS A 76 -7.53 0.97 10.26
CA LYS A 76 -8.62 0.65 9.32
C LYS A 76 -8.12 -0.18 8.13
N PHE A 77 -6.95 0.15 7.58
CA PHE A 77 -6.35 -0.62 6.50
C PHE A 77 -5.95 -2.03 6.96
N ARG A 78 -5.36 -2.19 8.16
CA ARG A 78 -5.04 -3.51 8.75
C ARG A 78 -6.29 -4.37 8.96
N GLU A 79 -7.37 -3.79 9.45
CA GLU A 79 -8.66 -4.49 9.62
C GLU A 79 -9.24 -4.92 8.27
N THR A 80 -9.18 -4.04 7.27
CA THR A 80 -9.61 -4.35 5.90
C THR A 80 -8.78 -5.48 5.31
N LEU A 81 -7.46 -5.45 5.43
CA LEU A 81 -6.58 -6.54 4.96
C LEU A 81 -6.88 -7.86 5.68
N LYS A 82 -7.17 -7.83 6.99
CA LYS A 82 -7.55 -9.03 7.74
C LYS A 82 -8.85 -9.63 7.20
N LYS A 83 -9.84 -8.79 6.91
CA LYS A 83 -11.10 -9.21 6.28
C LYS A 83 -10.83 -9.83 4.91
N VAL A 84 -10.09 -9.14 4.03
CA VAL A 84 -9.73 -9.62 2.70
C VAL A 84 -8.96 -10.94 2.75
N SER A 85 -8.02 -11.10 3.70
CA SER A 85 -7.26 -12.34 3.89
C SER A 85 -8.15 -13.54 4.21
N ASN A 86 -9.20 -13.33 4.99
CA ASN A 86 -10.15 -14.37 5.37
C ASN A 86 -11.15 -14.69 4.25
N GLU A 87 -11.57 -13.68 3.49
CA GLU A 87 -12.66 -13.80 2.51
C GLU A 87 -12.16 -14.11 1.09
N ASN A 88 -11.01 -13.57 0.69
CA ASN A 88 -10.52 -13.66 -0.69
C ASN A 88 -8.99 -13.56 -0.79
N LYS A 89 -8.30 -14.70 -0.77
CA LYS A 89 -6.84 -14.80 -0.89
C LYS A 89 -6.29 -14.22 -2.20
N ALA A 90 -7.03 -14.33 -3.30
CA ALA A 90 -6.59 -13.78 -4.59
C ALA A 90 -6.63 -12.25 -4.58
N ALA A 91 -7.66 -11.65 -3.95
CA ALA A 91 -7.72 -10.22 -3.72
C ALA A 91 -6.58 -9.74 -2.81
N LEU A 92 -6.25 -10.50 -1.75
CA LEU A 92 -5.09 -10.19 -0.91
C LEU A 92 -3.79 -10.20 -1.72
N GLY A 93 -3.57 -11.24 -2.53
CA GLY A 93 -2.36 -11.34 -3.36
C GLY A 93 -2.23 -10.19 -4.35
N PHE A 94 -3.33 -9.72 -4.91
CA PHE A 94 -3.32 -8.52 -5.75
C PHE A 94 -2.91 -7.26 -4.96
N ILE A 95 -3.47 -7.05 -3.76
CA ILE A 95 -3.11 -5.89 -2.92
C ILE A 95 -1.63 -5.96 -2.52
N ASP A 96 -1.12 -7.13 -2.15
CA ASP A 96 0.29 -7.33 -1.84
C ASP A 96 1.19 -6.98 -3.04
N SER A 97 0.81 -7.37 -4.26
CA SER A 97 1.52 -6.99 -5.49
C SER A 97 1.54 -5.47 -5.70
N VAL A 98 0.39 -4.81 -5.55
CA VAL A 98 0.29 -3.34 -5.70
C VAL A 98 1.21 -2.62 -4.71
N LEU A 99 1.20 -3.03 -3.44
CA LEU A 99 2.07 -2.46 -2.41
C LEU A 99 3.55 -2.73 -2.72
N SER A 100 3.88 -3.93 -3.20
CA SER A 100 5.24 -4.29 -3.62
C SER A 100 5.73 -3.43 -4.79
N TYR A 101 4.88 -3.19 -5.79
CA TYR A 101 5.20 -2.30 -6.91
C TYR A 101 5.44 -0.87 -6.44
N ALA A 102 4.59 -0.35 -5.55
CA ALA A 102 4.78 0.99 -4.99
C ALA A 102 6.11 1.12 -4.24
N VAL A 103 6.47 0.09 -3.47
CA VAL A 103 7.76 0.01 -2.77
C VAL A 103 8.93 -0.03 -3.76
N MET A 104 8.87 -0.88 -4.79
CA MET A 104 9.94 -0.96 -5.80
C MET A 104 10.10 0.35 -6.58
N THR A 105 8.99 1.03 -6.91
CA THR A 105 9.05 2.35 -7.56
C THR A 105 9.71 3.38 -6.67
N ARG A 106 9.35 3.40 -5.39
CA ARG A 106 9.92 4.33 -4.42
C ARG A 106 11.44 4.20 -4.29
N TYR A 107 11.96 2.98 -4.32
CA TYR A 107 13.41 2.72 -4.22
C TYR A 107 14.13 2.75 -5.57
N GLY A 108 13.47 3.19 -6.65
CA GLY A 108 14.06 3.27 -7.97
C GLY A 108 14.38 1.90 -8.61
N HIS A 109 13.84 0.80 -8.06
CA HIS A 109 13.98 -0.54 -8.62
C HIS A 109 13.00 -0.80 -9.77
N MET A 110 11.96 0.04 -9.90
CA MET A 110 10.96 -0.04 -10.95
C MET A 110 10.56 1.37 -11.37
N LYS A 111 10.35 1.61 -12.67
CA LYS A 111 9.79 2.89 -13.13
C LYS A 111 8.29 2.96 -12.82
N GLU A 112 7.77 4.15 -12.55
CA GLU A 112 6.35 4.35 -12.21
C GLU A 112 5.40 3.90 -13.33
N ASP A 113 5.77 4.13 -14.58
CA ASP A 113 4.98 3.70 -15.74
C ASP A 113 4.95 2.17 -15.86
N GLU A 114 6.06 1.49 -15.58
CA GLU A 114 6.14 0.03 -15.54
C GLU A 114 5.27 -0.52 -14.41
N ALA A 115 5.36 0.06 -13.22
CA ALA A 115 4.59 -0.35 -12.05
C ALA A 115 3.08 -0.22 -12.30
N SER A 116 2.67 0.91 -12.88
CA SER A 116 1.28 1.17 -13.26
C SER A 116 0.77 0.16 -14.30
N LYS A 117 1.58 -0.16 -15.32
CA LYS A 117 1.26 -1.21 -16.31
C LYS A 117 1.08 -2.58 -15.65
N ARG A 118 1.96 -2.95 -14.71
CA ARG A 118 1.87 -4.22 -13.97
C ARG A 118 0.61 -4.31 -13.14
N VAL A 119 0.25 -3.23 -12.43
CA VAL A 119 -1.00 -3.14 -11.66
C VAL A 119 -2.23 -3.41 -12.55
N VAL A 120 -2.32 -2.78 -13.72
CA VAL A 120 -3.43 -2.99 -14.66
C VAL A 120 -3.43 -4.41 -15.24
N GLN A 121 -2.27 -4.93 -15.63
CA GLN A 121 -2.12 -6.28 -16.15
C GLN A 121 -2.54 -7.33 -15.13
N ASP A 122 -2.07 -7.21 -13.89
CA ASP A 122 -2.38 -8.17 -12.84
C ASP A 122 -3.84 -8.09 -12.43
N PHE A 123 -4.44 -6.90 -12.37
CA PHE A 123 -5.88 -6.76 -12.19
C PHE A 123 -6.67 -7.43 -13.32
N GLY A 124 -6.22 -7.28 -14.57
CA GLY A 124 -6.84 -7.89 -15.76
C GLY A 124 -6.85 -9.43 -15.72
N LYS A 125 -5.81 -10.05 -15.14
CA LYS A 125 -5.68 -11.50 -15.00
C LYS A 125 -6.54 -12.11 -13.89
N LEU A 126 -7.10 -11.30 -12.99
CA LEU A 126 -7.95 -11.79 -11.91
C LEU A 126 -9.25 -12.36 -12.47
N ALA A 127 -9.82 -13.35 -11.77
CA ALA A 127 -11.18 -13.82 -12.04
C ALA A 127 -12.20 -12.70 -11.74
N ASP A 128 -13.32 -12.67 -12.47
CA ASP A 128 -14.28 -11.56 -12.39
C ASP A 128 -14.91 -11.42 -11.00
N ASN A 129 -15.17 -12.53 -10.30
CA ASN A 129 -15.61 -12.50 -8.91
C ASN A 129 -14.60 -11.83 -7.97
N VAL A 130 -13.30 -11.97 -8.23
CA VAL A 130 -12.24 -11.31 -7.46
C VAL A 130 -12.17 -9.83 -7.79
N LYS A 131 -12.33 -9.46 -9.07
CA LYS A 131 -12.42 -8.05 -9.49
C LYS A 131 -13.62 -7.35 -8.85
N VAL A 132 -14.80 -7.98 -8.89
CA VAL A 132 -16.02 -7.49 -8.22
C VAL A 132 -15.78 -7.31 -6.73
N TYR A 133 -15.17 -8.30 -6.07
CA TYR A 133 -14.86 -8.23 -4.64
C TYR A 133 -13.91 -7.06 -4.32
N LEU A 134 -12.82 -6.91 -5.07
CA LEU A 134 -11.85 -5.82 -4.90
C LEU A 134 -12.50 -4.46 -5.11
N VAL A 135 -13.31 -4.32 -6.13
CA VAL A 135 -14.04 -3.08 -6.44
C VAL A 135 -15.12 -2.79 -5.40
N GLY A 136 -15.78 -3.81 -4.85
CA GLY A 136 -16.73 -3.64 -3.75
C GLY A 136 -16.04 -3.20 -2.45
N THR A 137 -14.83 -3.70 -2.20
CA THR A 137 -14.03 -3.38 -1.00
C THR A 137 -13.32 -2.04 -1.12
N PHE A 138 -12.83 -1.73 -2.32
CA PHE A 138 -12.10 -0.50 -2.66
C PHE A 138 -12.73 0.14 -3.91
N PRO A 139 -13.87 0.85 -3.76
CA PRO A 139 -14.64 1.39 -4.90
C PRO A 139 -13.84 2.30 -5.83
N ALA A 140 -12.84 2.97 -5.27
CA ALA A 140 -12.02 3.91 -6.02
C ALA A 140 -11.14 3.21 -7.07
N LEU A 141 -10.89 1.90 -6.98
CA LEU A 141 -10.23 1.12 -8.04
C LEU A 141 -10.96 1.17 -9.40
N LYS A 142 -12.27 1.45 -9.41
CA LYS A 142 -13.05 1.61 -10.66
C LYS A 142 -12.47 2.69 -11.58
N GLN A 143 -11.88 3.74 -11.00
CA GLN A 143 -11.43 4.90 -11.77
C GLN A 143 -10.12 4.64 -12.53
N PHE A 144 -9.30 3.68 -12.07
CA PHE A 144 -7.99 3.38 -12.65
C PHE A 144 -7.95 2.13 -13.50
N MET A 145 -8.95 1.27 -13.35
CA MET A 145 -8.99 -0.01 -14.06
C MET A 145 -9.97 0.11 -15.24
N PRO A 146 -9.49 0.23 -16.49
CA PRO A 146 -10.38 0.30 -17.66
C PRO A 146 -11.25 -0.95 -17.80
N VAL A 147 -10.79 -2.09 -17.26
CA VAL A 147 -11.55 -3.35 -17.21
C VAL A 147 -12.64 -3.32 -16.13
N ALA A 148 -12.44 -2.61 -15.01
CA ALA A 148 -13.44 -2.49 -13.95
C ALA A 148 -14.62 -1.59 -14.33
N LYS A 149 -14.49 -0.73 -15.35
CA LYS A 149 -15.62 0.08 -15.87
C LYS A 149 -16.71 -0.75 -16.54
N LYS A 150 -16.41 -2.00 -16.91
CA LYS A 150 -17.34 -2.95 -17.55
C LYS A 150 -17.97 -3.93 -16.54
N ILE A 151 -17.63 -3.81 -15.26
CA ILE A 151 -18.12 -4.63 -14.13
C ILE A 151 -19.07 -3.79 -13.29
#